data_AF-A0A3P1C0P3-F1
#
_entry.id   AF-A0A3P1C0P3-F1
#
_cell.length_a   1.000
_cell.length_b   1.000
_cell.length_c   1.000
_cell.angle_alpha   90.00
_cell.angle_beta   90.00
_cell.angle_gamma   90.00
#
_symmetry.space_group_name_H-M   'P 1'
#
loop_
_entity.id
_entity.type
_entity.pdbx_description
1 polymer ?
#
loop_
_entity_poly.entity_id
_entity_poly.type
_entity_poly.pdbx_seq_one_letter_code
_entity_poly.pdbx_strand_id
1 'polypeptide(L)'
;MKVGDLNFFAELLTTEGYNKYYQRFEWAVESECENLGIHIVEQNQPKEFILVLSTIDDNDGNIMPIHVHYYFKDFIANQSKIIENKLLATFEVELIALPNDQIAFQVPFLMGYTAHLIFHSEQSILSYNRFLLQSLIRLYERLQEIQLDYLPKLVPSPETLENFVDRNKELDQLNKVEIPKALSYIKGQVRESTYEDFIEKLYITLRSQALIEFKTSKPNFRHLFVGPVKEKIVWLGKNSQLKYLIRGLVKRNFIKADSGYEITAACFKRPNQDLLAYNIDHTGLPKLKDQKDEIDNILKAIEGSILL
;
A
#
# COMPACT_ATOMS: atom_id res chain seq x y z
N MET A 1 -6.83 -24.00 -11.24
CA MET A 1 -6.47 -22.58 -11.14
C MET A 1 -6.00 -22.07 -12.48
N LYS A 2 -6.77 -21.15 -13.05
CA LYS A 2 -6.47 -20.33 -14.22
C LYS A 2 -6.09 -18.93 -13.77
N VAL A 3 -5.47 -18.17 -14.67
CA VAL A 3 -5.07 -16.76 -14.44
C VAL A 3 -6.25 -15.91 -14.01
N GLY A 4 -7.41 -16.13 -14.64
CA GLY A 4 -8.66 -15.47 -14.30
C GLY A 4 -9.12 -15.69 -12.86
N ASP A 5 -8.66 -16.75 -12.19
CA ASP A 5 -9.01 -16.99 -10.79
C ASP A 5 -8.22 -16.07 -9.83
N LEU A 6 -7.09 -15.51 -10.28
CA LEU A 6 -6.31 -14.50 -9.55
C LEU A 6 -6.77 -13.06 -9.85
N ASN A 7 -7.78 -12.86 -10.69
CA ASN A 7 -8.30 -11.54 -11.06
C ASN A 7 -8.78 -10.74 -9.86
N PHE A 8 -9.26 -11.39 -8.80
CA PHE A 8 -9.60 -10.70 -7.55
C PHE A 8 -8.42 -9.86 -7.01
N PHE A 9 -7.22 -10.46 -6.97
CA PHE A 9 -6.03 -9.77 -6.47
C PHE A 9 -5.56 -8.68 -7.44
N ALA A 10 -5.61 -8.95 -8.75
CA ALA A 10 -5.26 -7.96 -9.76
C ALA A 10 -6.21 -6.76 -9.76
N GLU A 11 -7.53 -6.99 -9.70
CA GLU A 11 -8.56 -5.95 -9.65
C GLU A 11 -8.38 -5.07 -8.40
N LEU A 12 -8.17 -5.67 -7.23
CA LEU A 12 -7.98 -4.92 -5.97
C LEU A 12 -6.72 -4.04 -5.95
N LEU A 13 -5.76 -4.25 -6.85
CA LEU A 13 -4.60 -3.36 -6.98
C LEU A 13 -4.90 -2.09 -7.78
N THR A 14 -6.10 -1.97 -8.35
CA THR A 14 -6.54 -0.83 -9.14
C THR A 14 -7.51 0.08 -8.36
N THR A 15 -7.57 1.35 -8.72
CA THR A 15 -8.58 2.28 -8.17
C THR A 15 -10.00 1.85 -8.52
N GLU A 16 -10.22 1.31 -9.72
CA GLU A 16 -11.54 0.82 -10.15
C GLU A 16 -11.98 -0.37 -9.30
N GLY A 17 -11.09 -1.35 -9.09
CA GLY A 17 -11.36 -2.47 -8.22
C GLY A 17 -11.57 -2.04 -6.77
N TYR A 18 -10.75 -1.12 -6.24
CA TYR A 18 -10.98 -0.54 -4.91
C TYR A 18 -12.43 -0.04 -4.77
N ASN A 19 -12.91 0.80 -5.69
CA ASN A 19 -14.25 1.37 -5.65
C ASN A 19 -15.32 0.28 -5.76
N LYS A 20 -15.15 -0.67 -6.69
CA LYS A 20 -16.05 -1.81 -6.89
C LYS A 20 -16.19 -2.66 -5.64
N TYR A 21 -15.09 -2.95 -4.96
CA TYR A 21 -15.11 -3.77 -3.74
C TYR A 21 -15.55 -2.99 -2.51
N TYR A 22 -15.32 -1.67 -2.46
CA TYR A 22 -15.86 -0.81 -1.42
C TYR A 22 -17.39 -0.76 -1.49
N GLN A 23 -17.97 -0.62 -2.69
CA GLN A 23 -19.43 -0.70 -2.88
C GLN A 23 -20.01 -2.04 -2.42
N ARG A 24 -19.32 -3.15 -2.69
CA ARG A 24 -19.72 -4.47 -2.19
C ARG A 24 -19.65 -4.57 -0.67
N PHE A 25 -18.66 -3.93 -0.06
CA PHE A 25 -18.55 -3.83 1.38
C PHE A 25 -19.71 -3.01 1.97
N GLU A 26 -20.06 -1.87 1.36
CA GLU A 26 -21.22 -1.06 1.74
C GLU A 26 -22.50 -1.89 1.70
N TRP A 27 -22.77 -2.57 0.59
CA TRP A 27 -23.95 -3.43 0.45
C TRP A 27 -23.98 -4.58 1.46
N ALA A 28 -22.84 -5.18 1.78
CA ALA A 28 -22.76 -6.26 2.77
C ALA A 28 -23.14 -5.75 4.16
N VAL A 29 -22.64 -4.58 4.56
CA VAL A 29 -22.96 -3.96 5.85
C VAL A 29 -24.43 -3.51 5.88
N GLU A 30 -24.93 -2.89 4.82
CA GLU A 30 -26.34 -2.48 4.69
C GLU A 30 -27.28 -3.68 4.83
N SER A 31 -27.00 -4.76 4.11
CA SER A 31 -27.79 -5.98 4.18
C SER A 31 -27.78 -6.60 5.58
N GLU A 32 -26.63 -6.63 6.26
CA GLU A 32 -26.52 -7.10 7.64
C GLU A 32 -27.33 -6.22 8.62
N CYS A 33 -27.25 -4.90 8.46
CA CYS A 33 -27.98 -3.94 9.29
C CYS A 33 -29.49 -4.06 9.09
N GLU A 34 -29.98 -4.19 7.85
CA GLU A 34 -31.40 -4.40 7.54
C GLU A 34 -31.93 -5.68 8.20
N ASN A 35 -31.17 -6.77 8.13
CA ASN A 35 -31.53 -8.05 8.75
C ASN A 35 -31.63 -7.98 10.28
N LEU A 36 -30.85 -7.10 10.90
CA LEU A 36 -30.81 -6.92 12.35
C LEU A 36 -31.68 -5.75 12.85
N GLY A 37 -32.32 -5.01 11.95
CA GLY A 37 -33.11 -3.81 12.30
C GLY A 37 -32.27 -2.65 12.84
N ILE A 38 -31.01 -2.54 12.42
CA ILE A 38 -30.04 -1.57 12.94
C ILE A 38 -29.84 -0.42 11.94
N HIS A 39 -29.57 0.80 12.42
CA HIS A 39 -29.35 1.98 11.57
C HIS A 39 -27.87 2.33 11.39
N ILE A 40 -27.49 2.64 10.14
CA ILE A 40 -26.18 3.22 9.80
C ILE A 40 -26.16 4.69 10.24
N VAL A 41 -25.11 5.07 10.96
CA VAL A 41 -24.99 6.42 11.55
C VAL A 41 -23.98 7.29 10.82
N GLU A 42 -22.88 6.70 10.36
CA GLU A 42 -21.86 7.42 9.62
C GLU A 42 -21.21 6.51 8.57
N GLN A 43 -21.09 7.03 7.36
CA GLN A 43 -20.23 6.49 6.31
C GLN A 43 -19.13 7.52 6.08
N ASN A 44 -17.87 7.12 6.22
CA ASN A 44 -16.76 8.05 6.11
C ASN A 44 -15.76 7.57 5.06
N GLN A 45 -15.91 8.08 3.83
CA GLN A 45 -14.79 8.16 2.90
C GLN A 45 -13.97 9.42 3.26
N PRO A 46 -12.64 9.33 3.46
CA PRO A 46 -11.73 8.25 3.06
C PRO A 46 -11.25 7.35 4.21
N LYS A 47 -11.99 7.23 5.33
CA LYS A 47 -11.54 6.49 6.52
C LYS A 47 -11.80 4.97 6.46
N GLU A 48 -12.39 4.46 5.38
CA GLU A 48 -12.49 3.03 5.07
C GLU A 48 -13.25 2.20 6.11
N PHE A 49 -14.25 2.80 6.75
CA PHE A 49 -15.14 2.12 7.68
C PHE A 49 -16.58 2.64 7.58
N ILE A 50 -17.53 1.81 8.04
CA ILE A 50 -18.93 2.18 8.27
C ILE A 50 -19.22 2.05 9.77
N LEU A 51 -19.82 3.09 10.35
CA LEU A 51 -20.26 3.10 11.74
C LEU A 51 -21.77 2.84 11.81
N VAL A 52 -22.11 1.85 12.63
CA VAL A 52 -23.48 1.41 12.86
C VAL A 52 -23.81 1.57 14.34
N LEU A 53 -25.03 2.01 14.66
CA LEU A 53 -25.51 2.12 16.03
C LEU A 53 -26.54 1.05 16.30
N SER A 54 -26.14 0.05 17.07
CA SER A 54 -27.00 -1.01 17.58
C SER A 54 -27.51 -0.66 18.97
N THR A 55 -28.61 -1.26 19.39
CA THR A 55 -29.13 -1.16 20.75
C THR A 55 -29.15 -2.54 21.38
N ILE A 56 -28.57 -2.68 22.57
CA ILE A 56 -28.72 -3.89 23.39
C ILE A 56 -29.58 -3.53 24.59
N ASP A 57 -30.56 -4.39 24.87
CA ASP A 57 -31.35 -4.35 26.09
C ASP A 57 -30.49 -4.91 27.22
N ASP A 58 -30.15 -4.09 28.23
CA ASP A 58 -29.52 -4.63 29.43
C ASP A 58 -30.55 -5.46 30.21
N ASN A 59 -30.07 -6.37 31.08
CA ASN A 59 -30.95 -7.23 31.88
C ASN A 59 -31.88 -6.44 32.83
N ASP A 60 -31.75 -5.12 32.91
CA ASP A 60 -32.56 -4.19 33.70
C ASP A 60 -33.53 -3.34 32.82
N GLY A 61 -33.62 -3.60 31.51
CA GLY A 61 -34.52 -2.92 30.58
C GLY A 61 -34.03 -1.57 30.06
N ASN A 62 -32.75 -1.23 30.24
CA ASN A 62 -32.16 -0.04 29.63
C ASN A 62 -31.61 -0.35 28.23
N ILE A 63 -32.02 0.47 27.27
CA ILE A 63 -31.51 0.45 25.90
C ILE A 63 -30.18 1.19 25.86
N MET A 64 -29.06 0.46 25.78
CA MET A 64 -27.74 1.08 25.61
C MET A 64 -27.33 1.12 24.12
N PRO A 65 -26.94 2.30 23.59
CA PRO A 65 -26.41 2.39 22.24
C PRO A 65 -24.99 1.82 22.18
N ILE A 66 -24.74 0.96 21.19
CA ILE A 66 -23.44 0.38 20.88
C ILE A 66 -23.00 0.82 19.49
N HIS A 67 -21.81 1.39 19.44
CA HIS A 67 -21.15 1.78 18.20
C HIS A 67 -20.31 0.63 17.64
N VAL A 68 -20.77 0.04 16.53
CA VAL A 68 -20.05 -1.02 15.82
C VAL A 68 -19.36 -0.41 14.60
N HIS A 69 -18.06 -0.68 14.45
CA HIS A 69 -17.27 -0.23 13.30
C HIS A 69 -16.99 -1.41 12.39
N TYR A 70 -17.45 -1.32 11.15
CA TYR A 70 -17.09 -2.25 10.09
C TYR A 70 -15.94 -1.65 9.28
N TYR A 71 -14.81 -2.34 9.19
CA TYR A 71 -13.65 -1.84 8.44
C TYR A 71 -13.52 -2.55 7.08
N PHE A 72 -13.31 -1.76 6.03
CA PHE A 72 -13.14 -2.29 4.68
C PHE A 72 -11.94 -3.24 4.57
N LYS A 73 -10.85 -2.96 5.29
CA LYS A 73 -9.67 -3.82 5.31
C LYS A 73 -9.97 -5.23 5.83
N ASP A 74 -10.88 -5.36 6.79
CA ASP A 74 -11.24 -6.65 7.41
C ASP A 74 -12.16 -7.44 6.48
N PHE A 75 -13.04 -6.73 5.76
CA PHE A 75 -13.82 -7.30 4.66
C PHE A 75 -12.91 -7.88 3.56
N ILE A 76 -11.93 -7.11 3.09
CA ILE A 76 -10.96 -7.58 2.08
C ILE A 76 -10.12 -8.75 2.61
N ALA A 77 -9.70 -8.72 3.88
CA ALA A 77 -8.98 -9.83 4.49
C ALA A 77 -9.80 -11.14 4.45
N ASN A 78 -11.08 -11.07 4.79
CA ASN A 78 -11.98 -12.22 4.74
C ASN A 78 -12.18 -12.73 3.29
N GLN A 79 -12.46 -11.82 2.35
CA GLN A 79 -12.62 -12.17 0.94
C GLN A 79 -11.35 -12.81 0.35
N SER A 80 -10.17 -12.26 0.67
CA SER A 80 -8.88 -12.79 0.24
C SER A 80 -8.68 -14.22 0.72
N LYS A 81 -9.04 -14.52 1.97
CA LYS A 81 -8.93 -15.86 2.54
C LYS A 81 -9.91 -16.85 1.91
N ILE A 82 -11.15 -16.43 1.65
CA ILE A 82 -12.15 -17.28 0.97
C ILE A 82 -11.66 -17.63 -0.44
N ILE A 83 -11.15 -16.64 -1.17
CA ILE A 83 -10.67 -16.83 -2.54
C ILE A 83 -9.40 -17.67 -2.54
N GLU A 84 -8.44 -17.40 -1.65
CA GLU A 84 -7.25 -18.23 -1.43
C GLU A 84 -7.61 -19.71 -1.24
N ASN A 85 -8.50 -20.02 -0.29
CA ASN A 85 -8.93 -21.40 -0.02
C ASN A 85 -9.60 -22.04 -1.24
N LYS A 86 -10.46 -21.28 -1.93
CA LYS A 86 -11.14 -21.77 -3.14
C LYS A 86 -10.15 -22.04 -4.26
N LEU A 87 -9.16 -21.16 -4.44
CA LEU A 87 -8.11 -21.30 -5.44
C LEU A 87 -7.28 -22.55 -5.19
N LEU A 88 -6.82 -22.74 -3.95
CA LEU A 88 -6.04 -23.91 -3.57
C LEU A 88 -6.82 -25.21 -3.79
N ALA A 89 -8.07 -25.28 -3.31
CA ALA A 89 -8.91 -26.45 -3.49
C ALA A 89 -9.18 -26.76 -4.98
N THR A 90 -9.47 -25.72 -5.77
CA THR A 90 -9.69 -25.88 -7.22
C THR A 90 -8.39 -26.30 -7.92
N PHE A 91 -7.25 -25.74 -7.51
CA PHE A 91 -5.97 -26.06 -8.09
C PHE A 91 -5.60 -27.51 -7.86
N GLU A 92 -5.66 -28.00 -6.63
CA GLU A 92 -5.29 -29.38 -6.30
C GLU A 92 -6.15 -30.40 -7.07
N VAL A 93 -7.46 -30.17 -7.18
CA VAL A 93 -8.38 -31.02 -7.96
C VAL A 93 -8.06 -30.98 -9.45
N GLU A 94 -7.84 -29.78 -10.01
CA GLU A 94 -7.50 -29.63 -11.43
C GLU A 94 -6.12 -30.19 -11.76
N LEU A 95 -5.14 -30.04 -10.87
CA LEU A 95 -3.77 -30.52 -11.09
C LEU A 95 -3.71 -32.03 -11.25
N ILE A 96 -4.48 -32.76 -10.44
CA ILE A 96 -4.59 -34.23 -10.52
C ILE A 96 -5.20 -34.66 -11.86
N ALA A 97 -6.05 -33.83 -12.45
CA ALA A 97 -6.73 -34.12 -13.71
C ALA A 97 -5.92 -33.71 -14.96
N LEU A 98 -4.85 -32.92 -14.81
CA LEU A 98 -4.07 -32.41 -15.93
C LEU A 98 -3.01 -33.42 -16.39
N PRO A 99 -2.76 -33.51 -17.72
CA PRO A 99 -1.59 -34.19 -18.23
C PRO A 99 -0.30 -33.60 -17.66
N ASN A 100 0.67 -34.49 -17.45
CA ASN A 100 1.99 -34.22 -16.91
C ASN A 100 2.71 -33.02 -17.57
N ASP A 101 2.68 -32.91 -18.89
CA ASP A 101 3.28 -31.81 -19.65
C ASP A 101 2.57 -30.46 -19.45
N GLN A 102 1.26 -30.46 -19.17
CA GLN A 102 0.49 -29.25 -18.85
C GLN A 102 0.77 -28.74 -17.44
N ILE A 103 0.98 -29.65 -16.46
CA ILE A 103 1.36 -29.29 -15.09
C ILE A 103 2.71 -28.56 -15.07
N ALA A 104 3.68 -29.09 -15.83
CA ALA A 104 5.02 -28.52 -15.95
C ALA A 104 5.03 -27.07 -16.45
N PHE A 105 3.96 -26.66 -17.13
CA PHE A 105 3.78 -25.33 -17.67
C PHE A 105 2.89 -24.43 -16.80
N GLN A 106 1.77 -24.95 -16.32
CA GLN A 106 0.77 -24.20 -15.55
C GLN A 106 1.34 -23.71 -14.22
N VAL A 107 2.13 -24.54 -13.52
CA VAL A 107 2.68 -24.21 -12.20
C VAL A 107 3.67 -23.03 -12.28
N PRO A 108 4.72 -23.04 -13.14
CA PRO A 108 5.64 -21.91 -13.26
C PRO A 108 4.95 -20.62 -13.72
N PHE A 109 3.97 -20.70 -14.61
CA PHE A 109 3.23 -19.52 -15.06
C PHE A 109 2.48 -18.87 -13.89
N LEU A 110 1.72 -19.66 -13.11
CA LEU A 110 0.97 -19.15 -11.95
C LEU A 110 1.90 -18.62 -10.86
N MET A 111 3.07 -19.22 -10.68
CA MET A 111 4.10 -18.69 -9.80
C MET A 111 4.59 -17.32 -10.27
N GLY A 112 4.92 -17.17 -11.56
CA GLY A 112 5.35 -15.89 -12.14
C GLY A 112 4.28 -14.81 -12.01
N TYR A 113 3.03 -15.14 -12.30
CA TYR A 113 1.89 -14.22 -12.15
C TYR A 113 1.67 -13.83 -10.69
N THR A 114 1.72 -14.78 -9.76
CA THR A 114 1.58 -14.53 -8.31
C THR A 114 2.73 -13.67 -7.80
N ALA A 115 3.98 -13.94 -8.21
CA ALA A 115 5.14 -13.11 -7.86
C ALA A 115 5.00 -11.67 -8.39
N HIS A 116 4.42 -11.50 -9.57
CA HIS A 116 4.14 -10.18 -10.13
C HIS A 116 3.07 -9.43 -9.32
N LEU A 117 2.00 -10.12 -8.90
CA LEU A 117 1.00 -9.57 -7.98
C LEU A 117 1.59 -9.23 -6.60
N ILE A 118 2.52 -10.04 -6.08
CA ILE A 118 3.24 -9.73 -4.84
C ILE A 118 4.02 -8.43 -5.01
N PHE A 119 4.86 -8.33 -6.05
CA PHE A 119 5.65 -7.14 -6.33
C PHE A 119 4.79 -5.87 -6.43
N HIS A 120 3.63 -5.96 -7.09
CA HIS A 120 2.70 -4.84 -7.22
C HIS A 120 1.93 -4.53 -5.93
N SER A 121 1.58 -5.55 -5.16
CA SER A 121 1.01 -5.37 -3.83
C SER A 121 2.01 -4.68 -2.90
N GLU A 122 3.28 -5.07 -2.90
CA GLU A 122 4.33 -4.41 -2.09
C GLU A 122 4.43 -2.91 -2.36
N GLN A 123 4.08 -2.49 -3.59
CA GLN A 123 4.06 -1.09 -4.00
C GLN A 123 2.72 -0.39 -3.77
N SER A 124 1.67 -1.06 -3.28
CA SER A 124 0.34 -0.47 -3.17
C SER A 124 0.13 0.34 -1.88
N ILE A 125 -0.56 1.48 -2.00
CA ILE A 125 -0.91 2.36 -0.86
C ILE A 125 -2.15 1.93 -0.07
N LEU A 126 -2.83 0.89 -0.54
CA LEU A 126 -4.16 0.49 -0.07
C LEU A 126 -4.06 -0.08 1.36
N SER A 127 -4.98 0.28 2.24
CA SER A 127 -4.91 -0.10 3.67
C SER A 127 -4.97 -1.60 3.92
N TYR A 128 -5.53 -2.35 2.97
CA TYR A 128 -5.65 -3.81 3.01
C TYR A 128 -4.47 -4.54 2.38
N ASN A 129 -3.47 -3.83 1.86
CA ASN A 129 -2.32 -4.40 1.15
C ASN A 129 -1.65 -5.54 1.93
N ARG A 130 -1.43 -5.37 3.25
CA ARG A 130 -0.84 -6.41 4.11
C ARG A 130 -1.58 -7.75 4.01
N PHE A 131 -2.90 -7.73 3.90
CA PHE A 131 -3.71 -8.96 3.80
C PHE A 131 -3.59 -9.60 2.42
N LEU A 132 -3.57 -8.79 1.35
CA LEU A 132 -3.32 -9.28 -0.01
C LEU A 132 -1.94 -9.93 -0.11
N LEU A 133 -0.90 -9.27 0.39
CA LEU A 133 0.46 -9.81 0.42
C LEU A 133 0.52 -11.15 1.15
N GLN A 134 -0.10 -11.25 2.32
CA GLN A 134 -0.12 -12.50 3.08
C GLN A 134 -0.82 -13.65 2.33
N SER A 135 -1.95 -13.39 1.68
CA SER A 135 -2.64 -14.40 0.87
C SER A 135 -1.83 -14.78 -0.38
N LEU A 136 -1.24 -13.81 -1.06
CA LEU A 136 -0.43 -14.06 -2.25
C LEU A 136 0.87 -14.82 -1.94
N ILE A 137 1.54 -14.51 -0.82
CA ILE A 137 2.74 -15.24 -0.36
C ILE A 137 2.37 -16.70 -0.06
N ARG A 138 1.28 -16.96 0.66
CA ARG A 138 0.83 -18.34 0.93
C ARG A 138 0.48 -19.10 -0.34
N LEU A 139 -0.19 -18.45 -1.30
CA LEU A 139 -0.44 -19.03 -2.62
C LEU A 139 0.88 -19.37 -3.33
N TYR A 140 1.85 -18.46 -3.30
CA TYR A 140 3.15 -18.65 -3.93
C TYR A 140 3.96 -19.79 -3.28
N GLU A 141 4.00 -19.84 -1.95
CA GLU A 141 4.62 -20.93 -1.18
C GLU A 141 3.99 -22.28 -1.52
N ARG A 142 2.65 -22.33 -1.59
CA ARG A 142 1.95 -23.58 -1.95
C ARG A 142 2.23 -24.00 -3.40
N LEU A 143 2.33 -23.05 -4.33
CA LEU A 143 2.75 -23.34 -5.70
C LEU A 143 4.19 -23.86 -5.77
N GLN A 144 5.10 -23.34 -4.93
CA GLN A 144 6.47 -23.84 -4.81
C GLN A 144 6.52 -25.28 -4.29
N GLU A 145 5.73 -25.61 -3.28
CA GLU A 145 5.60 -26.98 -2.76
C GLU A 145 5.14 -27.94 -3.86
N ILE A 146 4.09 -27.57 -4.60
CA ILE A 146 3.57 -28.36 -5.72
C ILE A 146 4.61 -28.52 -6.83
N GLN A 147 5.39 -27.47 -7.12
CA GLN A 147 6.51 -27.57 -8.05
C GLN A 147 7.56 -28.59 -7.56
N LEU A 148 7.94 -28.56 -6.29
CA LEU A 148 8.93 -29.50 -5.75
C LEU A 148 8.43 -30.95 -5.76
N ASP A 149 7.13 -31.17 -5.52
CA ASP A 149 6.54 -32.51 -5.44
C ASP A 149 6.26 -33.14 -6.81
N TYR A 150 5.88 -32.34 -7.82
CA TYR A 150 5.41 -32.83 -9.12
C TYR A 150 6.38 -32.63 -10.29
N LEU A 151 7.15 -31.53 -10.31
CA LEU A 151 8.00 -31.15 -11.46
C LEU A 151 9.33 -31.91 -11.63
N PRO A 152 9.92 -32.62 -10.64
CA PRO A 152 11.10 -33.46 -10.88
C PRO A 152 10.89 -34.62 -11.88
N LYS A 153 9.67 -34.83 -12.38
CA LYS A 153 9.26 -36.00 -13.18
C LYS A 153 8.78 -35.66 -14.61
N LEU A 154 8.92 -34.42 -15.06
CA LEU A 154 8.20 -33.90 -16.23
C LEU A 154 9.14 -33.33 -17.30
N VAL A 155 8.97 -33.78 -18.54
CA VAL A 155 9.62 -33.20 -19.74
C VAL A 155 8.50 -32.61 -20.62
N PRO A 156 8.48 -31.29 -20.89
CA PRO A 156 7.39 -30.68 -21.65
C PRO A 156 7.45 -31.04 -23.15
N SER A 157 6.29 -31.24 -23.76
CA SER A 157 6.15 -31.56 -25.19
C SER A 157 6.11 -30.29 -26.07
N PRO A 158 6.57 -30.32 -27.34
CA PRO A 158 6.64 -29.15 -28.22
C PRO A 158 5.30 -28.45 -28.51
N GLU A 159 4.19 -29.18 -28.59
CA GLU A 159 2.84 -28.62 -28.81
C GLU A 159 2.37 -27.72 -27.65
N THR A 160 2.95 -27.88 -26.46
CA THR A 160 2.64 -27.07 -25.28
C THR A 160 3.20 -25.64 -25.38
N LEU A 161 4.19 -25.39 -26.27
CA LEU A 161 4.84 -24.09 -26.43
C LEU A 161 4.01 -23.07 -27.25
N GLU A 162 3.08 -23.50 -28.11
CA GLU A 162 2.26 -22.56 -28.91
C GLU A 162 1.18 -21.86 -28.06
N ASN A 163 0.68 -22.51 -27.00
CA ASN A 163 -0.23 -21.89 -26.01
C ASN A 163 0.43 -20.78 -25.15
N PHE A 164 1.75 -20.54 -25.31
CA PHE A 164 2.53 -19.54 -24.58
C PHE A 164 2.27 -18.11 -25.06
N VAL A 165 2.02 -17.93 -26.36
CA VAL A 165 1.94 -16.59 -26.98
C VAL A 165 0.70 -15.83 -26.51
N ASP A 166 -0.42 -16.51 -26.29
CA ASP A 166 -1.65 -15.87 -25.81
C ASP A 166 -1.62 -15.55 -24.30
N ARG A 167 -0.84 -16.27 -23.49
CA ARG A 167 -0.70 -15.98 -22.04
C ARG A 167 0.28 -14.87 -21.71
N ASN A 168 1.25 -14.59 -22.60
CA ASN A 168 2.08 -13.38 -22.48
C ASN A 168 1.25 -12.09 -22.63
N LYS A 169 0.11 -12.13 -23.34
CA LYS A 169 -0.80 -10.97 -23.40
C LYS A 169 -1.44 -10.64 -22.05
N GLU A 170 -1.67 -11.62 -21.18
CA GLU A 170 -2.23 -11.40 -19.83
C GLU A 170 -1.18 -10.78 -18.88
N LEU A 171 0.09 -11.20 -18.97
CA LEU A 171 1.21 -10.53 -18.29
C LEU A 171 1.41 -9.10 -18.79
N ASP A 172 1.26 -8.86 -20.10
CA ASP A 172 1.31 -7.53 -20.69
C ASP A 172 0.13 -6.64 -20.24
N GLN A 173 -1.04 -7.22 -19.97
CA GLN A 173 -2.18 -6.48 -19.42
C GLN A 173 -1.91 -6.04 -17.97
N LEU A 174 -1.31 -6.89 -17.13
CA LEU A 174 -0.85 -6.52 -15.79
C LEU A 174 0.21 -5.42 -15.80
N ASN A 175 1.18 -5.48 -16.74
CA ASN A 175 2.19 -4.43 -16.90
C ASN A 175 1.60 -3.07 -17.29
N LYS A 176 0.38 -3.04 -17.85
CA LYS A 176 -0.34 -1.82 -18.23
C LYS A 176 -1.24 -1.27 -17.12
N VAL A 177 -1.39 -1.99 -16.01
CA VAL A 177 -2.19 -1.52 -14.88
C VAL A 177 -1.44 -0.40 -14.18
N GLU A 178 -2.04 0.79 -14.16
CA GLU A 178 -1.53 1.94 -13.39
C GLU A 178 -1.75 1.66 -11.89
N ILE A 179 -0.74 1.06 -11.27
CA ILE A 179 -0.79 0.74 -9.84
C ILE A 179 -0.43 2.01 -9.07
N PRO A 180 -1.24 2.40 -8.06
CA PRO A 180 -0.90 3.51 -7.18
C PRO A 180 0.38 3.16 -6.40
N LYS A 181 1.54 3.60 -6.90
CA LYS A 181 2.83 3.37 -6.24
C LYS A 181 2.89 4.14 -4.92
N ALA A 182 3.18 3.40 -3.86
CA ALA A 182 3.53 3.87 -2.53
C ALA A 182 4.89 4.55 -2.58
N LEU A 183 4.90 5.81 -2.98
CA LEU A 183 6.09 6.64 -2.93
C LEU A 183 6.18 7.24 -1.53
N SER A 184 6.95 6.58 -0.66
CA SER A 184 7.35 7.10 0.63
C SER A 184 8.85 6.94 0.83
N TYR A 185 9.41 7.69 1.77
CA TYR A 185 10.83 7.61 2.05
C TYR A 185 11.16 6.30 2.73
N ILE A 186 12.12 5.57 2.18
CA ILE A 186 12.64 4.36 2.79
C ILE A 186 13.48 4.75 4.01
N LYS A 187 13.14 4.20 5.17
CA LYS A 187 13.91 4.35 6.41
C LYS A 187 15.38 3.98 6.20
N GLY A 188 16.28 4.84 6.68
CA GLY A 188 17.72 4.58 6.69
C GLY A 188 18.18 3.81 7.93
N GLN A 189 19.43 4.02 8.37
CA GLN A 189 20.06 3.26 9.45
C GLN A 189 19.90 3.97 10.81
N VAL A 190 18.67 4.04 11.31
CA VAL A 190 18.33 4.65 12.61
C VAL A 190 17.47 3.70 13.44
N ARG A 191 17.65 3.70 14.77
CA ARG A 191 16.84 2.90 15.71
C ARG A 191 15.36 3.30 15.64
N GLU A 192 14.45 2.35 15.88
CA GLU A 192 13.00 2.57 15.73
C GLU A 192 12.47 3.70 16.63
N SER A 193 12.79 3.68 17.93
CA SER A 193 12.36 4.72 18.88
C SER A 193 12.85 6.11 18.48
N THR A 194 14.11 6.20 18.07
CA THR A 194 14.72 7.42 17.56
C THR A 194 14.09 7.91 16.25
N TYR A 195 13.59 7.00 15.42
CA TYR A 195 13.00 7.31 14.14
C TYR A 195 11.61 7.95 14.28
N GLU A 196 10.77 7.41 15.16
CA GLU A 196 9.44 7.99 15.44
C GLU A 196 9.55 9.36 16.12
N ASP A 197 10.45 9.50 17.11
CA ASP A 197 10.72 10.78 17.75
C ASP A 197 11.26 11.83 16.76
N PHE A 198 12.08 11.39 15.80
CA PHE A 198 12.57 12.22 14.71
C PHE A 198 11.42 12.74 13.84
N ILE A 199 10.50 11.87 13.41
CA ILE A 199 9.37 12.24 12.55
C ILE A 199 8.49 13.27 13.26
N GLU A 200 8.24 13.06 14.56
CA GLU A 200 7.45 13.97 15.37
C GLU A 200 8.07 15.36 15.45
N LYS A 201 9.37 15.42 15.75
CA LYS A 201 10.10 16.69 15.86
C LYS A 201 10.20 17.38 14.51
N LEU A 202 10.43 16.64 13.43
CA LEU A 202 10.44 17.18 12.08
C LEU A 202 9.08 17.82 11.75
N TYR A 203 7.97 17.13 12.03
CA TYR A 203 6.62 17.65 11.83
C TYR A 203 6.40 18.96 12.60
N ILE A 204 6.68 18.96 13.92
CA ILE A 204 6.50 20.12 14.79
C ILE A 204 7.33 21.31 14.27
N THR A 205 8.60 21.08 13.96
CA THR A 205 9.52 22.14 13.56
C THR A 205 9.19 22.71 12.18
N LEU A 206 8.86 21.85 11.20
CA LEU A 206 8.44 22.31 9.87
C LEU A 206 7.15 23.13 9.94
N ARG A 207 6.20 22.72 10.80
CA ARG A 207 4.94 23.44 11.00
C ARG A 207 5.16 24.76 11.73
N SER A 208 6.02 24.81 12.76
CA SER A 208 6.30 26.04 13.51
C SER A 208 7.03 27.08 12.67
N GLN A 209 7.85 26.64 11.71
CA GLN A 209 8.54 27.51 10.75
C GLN A 209 7.67 27.85 9.51
N ALA A 210 6.39 27.43 9.49
CA ALA A 210 5.49 27.63 8.36
C ALA A 210 6.05 27.13 7.01
N LEU A 211 6.85 26.06 7.01
CA LEU A 211 7.37 25.43 5.80
C LEU A 211 6.41 24.39 5.21
N ILE A 212 5.41 23.97 5.99
CA ILE A 212 4.28 23.15 5.56
C ILE A 212 2.96 23.80 5.97
N GLU A 213 1.88 23.52 5.25
CA GLU A 213 0.57 24.09 5.56
C GLU A 213 0.05 23.71 6.95
N PHE A 214 -0.60 24.67 7.63
CA PHE A 214 -1.13 24.47 8.97
C PHE A 214 -2.19 23.36 9.07
N LYS A 215 -2.95 23.13 7.98
CA LYS A 215 -3.97 22.07 7.89
C LYS A 215 -3.39 20.67 7.70
N THR A 216 -2.09 20.56 7.46
CA THR A 216 -1.41 19.25 7.34
C THR A 216 -1.58 18.50 8.66
N SER A 217 -2.25 17.35 8.62
CA SER A 217 -2.42 16.53 9.81
C SER A 217 -1.13 15.76 10.12
N LYS A 218 -0.82 15.59 11.41
CA LYS A 218 0.31 14.78 11.87
C LYS A 218 0.30 13.34 11.30
N PRO A 219 -0.84 12.61 11.29
CA PRO A 219 -0.90 11.30 10.66
C PRO A 219 -0.53 11.31 9.18
N ASN A 220 -1.01 12.30 8.42
CA ASN A 220 -0.67 12.42 7.00
C ASN A 220 0.83 12.71 6.79
N PHE A 221 1.43 13.55 7.63
CA PHE A 221 2.87 13.81 7.58
C PHE A 221 3.69 12.56 7.93
N ARG A 222 3.25 11.77 8.93
CA ARG A 222 3.95 10.54 9.34
C ARG A 222 4.03 9.53 8.19
N HIS A 223 3.00 9.47 7.34
CA HIS A 223 2.96 8.64 6.14
C HIS A 223 4.03 8.97 5.10
N LEU A 224 4.76 10.08 5.21
CA LEU A 224 5.95 10.30 4.38
C LEU A 224 7.07 9.27 4.68
N PHE A 225 7.10 8.68 5.87
CA PHE A 225 8.24 7.93 6.41
C PHE A 225 7.91 6.50 6.86
N VAL A 226 6.66 6.23 7.28
CA VAL A 226 6.29 4.94 7.90
C VAL A 226 5.31 4.12 7.06
N GLY A 227 4.91 4.63 5.90
CA GLY A 227 3.90 3.99 5.08
C GLY A 227 3.69 4.76 3.79
N PRO A 228 2.63 4.48 3.03
CA PRO A 228 2.38 5.16 1.77
C PRO A 228 1.80 6.58 1.96
N VAL A 229 2.21 7.53 1.13
CA VAL A 229 1.66 8.90 1.13
C VAL A 229 0.24 8.88 0.57
N LYS A 230 -0.74 9.24 1.41
CA LYS A 230 -2.16 9.32 1.03
C LYS A 230 -2.51 10.67 0.38
N GLU A 231 -1.93 11.75 0.89
CA GLU A 231 -2.10 13.09 0.33
C GLU A 231 -0.76 13.84 0.37
N LYS A 232 -0.41 14.48 -0.75
CA LYS A 232 0.81 15.30 -0.85
C LYS A 232 0.80 16.43 0.18
N ILE A 233 1.92 16.57 0.89
CA ILE A 233 2.15 17.65 1.83
C ILE A 233 2.43 18.94 1.05
N VAL A 234 1.69 20.00 1.37
CA VAL A 234 1.94 21.30 0.74
C VAL A 234 3.19 21.93 1.34
N TRP A 235 4.22 22.08 0.51
CA TRP A 235 5.49 22.72 0.83
C TRP A 235 5.43 24.23 0.53
N LEU A 236 5.61 25.03 1.58
CA LEU A 236 5.55 26.49 1.53
C LEU A 236 6.94 27.13 1.33
N GLY A 237 8.03 26.46 1.72
CA GLY A 237 9.41 26.94 1.54
C GLY A 237 9.91 26.92 0.08
N LYS A 238 11.15 27.32 -0.22
CA LYS A 238 11.69 27.24 -1.61
C LYS A 238 12.10 25.81 -2.02
N ASN A 239 12.22 25.53 -3.33
CA ASN A 239 12.69 24.21 -3.81
C ASN A 239 14.11 23.92 -3.33
N SER A 240 14.95 24.96 -3.24
CA SER A 240 16.30 24.87 -2.70
C SER A 240 16.30 24.43 -1.24
N GLN A 241 15.34 24.91 -0.44
CA GLN A 241 15.19 24.52 0.97
C GLN A 241 14.69 23.08 1.10
N LEU A 242 13.71 22.67 0.28
CA LEU A 242 13.25 21.28 0.24
C LEU A 242 14.38 20.33 -0.14
N LYS A 243 15.11 20.64 -1.21
CA LYS A 243 16.28 19.87 -1.64
C LYS A 243 17.32 19.77 -0.52
N TYR A 244 17.62 20.88 0.13
CA TYR A 244 18.61 20.92 1.21
C TYR A 244 18.15 20.12 2.44
N LEU A 245 16.87 20.18 2.79
CA LEU A 245 16.26 19.36 3.82
C LEU A 245 16.43 17.87 3.50
N ILE A 246 15.98 17.41 2.33
CA ILE A 246 16.06 15.99 1.92
C ILE A 246 17.51 15.50 1.92
N ARG A 247 18.45 16.28 1.37
CA ARG A 247 19.89 15.94 1.44
C ARG A 247 20.40 15.87 2.88
N GLY A 248 19.92 16.75 3.75
CA GLY A 248 20.22 16.74 5.17
C GLY A 248 19.74 15.47 5.88
N LEU A 249 18.56 14.98 5.53
CA LEU A 249 17.99 13.73 6.05
C LEU A 249 18.75 12.49 5.55
N VAL A 250 19.11 12.46 4.27
CA VAL A 250 19.93 11.40 3.67
C VAL A 250 21.32 11.36 4.30
N LYS A 251 21.98 12.52 4.43
CA LYS A 251 23.33 12.61 5.03
C LYS A 251 23.38 12.09 6.46
N ARG A 252 22.26 12.19 7.18
CA ARG A 252 22.09 11.72 8.56
C ARG A 252 21.56 10.28 8.65
N ASN A 253 21.43 9.61 7.51
CA ASN A 253 20.89 8.26 7.39
C ASN A 253 19.45 8.09 7.94
N PHE A 254 18.66 9.15 8.07
CA PHE A 254 17.24 9.02 8.46
C PHE A 254 16.42 8.37 7.35
N ILE A 255 16.71 8.73 6.11
CA ILE A 255 16.10 8.16 4.90
C ILE A 255 17.20 7.69 3.95
N LYS A 256 16.92 6.68 3.14
CA LYS A 256 17.81 6.29 2.04
C LYS A 256 17.81 7.38 0.96
N ALA A 257 18.86 7.41 0.15
CA ALA A 257 18.97 8.36 -0.95
C ALA A 257 17.83 8.14 -1.96
N ASP A 258 17.09 9.22 -2.24
CA ASP A 258 16.05 9.31 -3.26
C ASP A 258 16.71 9.74 -4.58
N SER A 259 17.01 8.76 -5.44
CA SER A 259 17.73 8.99 -6.69
C SER A 259 16.83 9.66 -7.74
N GLY A 260 16.91 10.99 -7.84
CA GLY A 260 16.15 11.78 -8.82
C GLY A 260 15.02 12.62 -8.20
N TYR A 261 14.79 12.50 -6.89
CA TYR A 261 13.75 13.21 -6.13
C TYR A 261 12.30 12.86 -6.50
N GLU A 262 12.07 11.69 -7.10
CA GLU A 262 10.75 11.20 -7.50
C GLU A 262 9.87 10.95 -6.28
N ILE A 263 10.42 10.35 -5.21
CA ILE A 263 9.68 10.17 -3.96
C ILE A 263 9.34 11.55 -3.39
N THR A 264 10.29 12.47 -3.39
CA THR A 264 10.06 13.84 -2.92
C THR A 264 8.94 14.56 -3.70
N ALA A 265 8.90 14.42 -5.02
CA ALA A 265 7.85 15.00 -5.87
C ALA A 265 6.47 14.34 -5.68
N ALA A 266 6.45 13.08 -5.25
CA ALA A 266 5.23 12.38 -4.89
C ALA A 266 4.76 12.70 -3.46
N CYS A 267 5.70 12.98 -2.55
CA CYS A 267 5.42 13.36 -1.15
C CYS A 267 4.93 14.81 -1.02
N PHE A 268 5.42 15.72 -1.86
CA PHE A 268 5.22 17.16 -1.70
C PHE A 268 4.58 17.81 -2.94
N LYS A 269 3.80 18.88 -2.69
CA LYS A 269 3.26 19.79 -3.72
C LYS A 269 3.45 21.25 -3.33
N ARG A 270 3.27 22.17 -4.27
CA ARG A 270 3.15 23.61 -4.01
C ARG A 270 1.70 23.98 -3.73
N PRO A 271 1.44 25.17 -3.16
CA PRO A 271 0.09 25.74 -3.18
C PRO A 271 -0.41 25.76 -4.63
N ASN A 272 -1.47 25.01 -4.90
CA ASN A 272 -2.15 24.91 -6.20
C ASN A 272 -1.34 24.34 -7.38
N GLN A 273 -0.20 23.69 -7.13
CA GLN A 273 0.60 23.12 -8.22
C GLN A 273 1.37 21.86 -7.77
N ASP A 274 1.44 20.86 -8.63
CA ASP A 274 2.31 19.70 -8.39
C ASP A 274 3.80 20.03 -8.50
N LEU A 275 4.59 19.37 -7.66
CA LEU A 275 6.04 19.47 -7.70
C LEU A 275 6.58 18.37 -8.62
N LEU A 276 7.45 18.75 -9.55
CA LEU A 276 8.13 17.80 -10.44
C LEU A 276 9.52 17.50 -9.90
N ALA A 277 9.93 16.24 -9.97
CA ALA A 277 11.23 15.75 -9.51
C ALA A 277 12.39 16.56 -10.14
N TYR A 278 12.30 16.78 -11.46
CA TYR A 278 13.21 17.62 -12.23
C TYR A 278 13.41 19.02 -11.60
N ASN A 279 12.33 19.67 -11.15
CA ASN A 279 12.39 21.01 -10.57
C ASN A 279 13.14 21.03 -9.24
N ILE A 280 13.15 19.93 -8.49
CA ILE A 280 13.92 19.82 -7.25
C ILE A 280 15.38 19.54 -7.60
N ASP A 281 15.61 18.56 -8.47
CA ASP A 281 16.96 18.09 -8.78
C ASP A 281 17.80 19.16 -9.48
N HIS A 282 17.19 20.00 -10.31
CA HIS A 282 17.90 21.10 -11.00
C HIS A 282 17.93 22.40 -10.21
N THR A 283 17.25 22.46 -9.06
CA THR A 283 17.38 23.61 -8.16
C THR A 283 18.71 23.54 -7.40
N GLY A 284 19.45 24.66 -7.39
CA GLY A 284 20.66 24.80 -6.57
C GLY A 284 20.36 24.76 -5.07
N LEU A 285 21.40 24.60 -4.24
CA LEU A 285 21.24 24.75 -2.79
C LEU A 285 20.88 26.19 -2.41
N PRO A 286 20.32 26.43 -1.20
CA PRO A 286 19.97 27.77 -0.75
C PRO A 286 21.18 28.71 -0.82
N LYS A 287 21.04 29.82 -1.54
CA LYS A 287 22.09 30.84 -1.70
C LYS A 287 22.10 31.83 -0.55
N LEU A 288 20.94 32.09 0.04
CA LEU A 288 20.78 33.01 1.17
C LEU A 288 21.11 32.27 2.46
N LYS A 289 21.94 32.91 3.29
CA LYS A 289 22.38 32.37 4.57
C LYS A 289 21.19 32.01 5.47
N ASP A 290 20.21 32.89 5.57
CA ASP A 290 19.03 32.69 6.43
C ASP A 290 18.21 31.45 6.05
N GLN A 291 18.08 31.15 4.75
CA GLN A 291 17.37 29.95 4.28
C GLN A 291 18.13 28.66 4.57
N LYS A 292 19.47 28.74 4.59
CA LYS A 292 20.32 27.61 4.95
C LYS A 292 20.29 27.41 6.46
N ASP A 293 20.45 28.48 7.23
CA ASP A 293 20.44 28.48 8.68
C ASP A 293 19.09 28.00 9.23
N GLU A 294 17.98 28.38 8.60
CA GLU A 294 16.64 27.86 8.92
C GLU A 294 16.59 26.33 8.85
N ILE A 295 16.99 25.72 7.73
CA ILE A 295 16.98 24.26 7.57
C ILE A 295 18.05 23.59 8.44
N ASP A 296 19.23 24.19 8.60
CA ASP A 296 20.27 23.67 9.49
C ASP A 296 19.79 23.66 10.96
N ASN A 297 19.04 24.68 11.39
CA ASN A 297 18.44 24.72 12.72
C ASN A 297 17.37 23.65 12.90
N ILE A 298 16.55 23.38 11.88
CA ILE A 298 15.57 22.29 11.89
C ILE A 298 16.31 20.95 12.06
N LEU A 299 17.32 20.70 11.23
CA LEU A 299 18.08 19.45 11.28
C LEU A 299 18.80 19.26 12.63
N LYS A 300 19.37 20.33 13.21
CA LYS A 300 20.01 20.31 14.52
C LYS A 300 19.03 20.10 15.68
N ALA A 301 17.87 20.74 15.63
CA ALA A 301 16.84 20.61 16.67
C ALA A 301 16.37 19.16 16.81
N ILE A 302 16.37 18.42 15.69
CA ILE A 302 15.99 17.01 15.67
C ILE A 302 17.16 16.10 16.13
N GLU A 303 18.42 16.48 15.88
CA GLU A 303 19.63 15.74 16.33
C GLU A 303 19.88 15.84 17.84
N GLY A 304 19.61 17.00 18.47
CA GLY A 304 19.87 17.24 19.91
C GLY A 304 19.08 16.34 20.87
N SER A 305 18.21 15.49 20.33
CA SER A 305 17.32 14.58 21.06
C SER A 305 17.73 13.11 21.01
N ILE A 306 18.82 12.79 20.29
CA ILE A 306 19.23 11.41 19.99
C ILE A 306 20.42 10.97 20.88
N LEU A 307 20.99 11.90 21.66
CA LEU A 307 22.14 11.70 22.53
C LEU A 307 21.82 11.84 24.03
N LEU A 308 20.54 11.78 24.41
CA LEU A 308 20.07 11.62 25.79
C LEU A 308 19.33 10.28 25.92
#